data_AF-A0A1Y0MWC3-F1
#
_entry.id   AF-A0A1Y0MWC3-F1
#
_cell.length_a   1.000
_cell.length_b   1.000
_cell.length_c   1.000
_cell.angle_alpha   90.00
_cell.angle_beta   90.00
_cell.angle_gamma   90.00
#
_symmetry.space_group_name_H-M   'P 1'
#
loop_
_entity.id
_entity.type
_entity.pdbx_description
1 polymer ?
#
loop_
_entity_poly.entity_id
_entity_poly.type
_entity_poly.pdbx_seq_one_letter_code
_entity_poly.pdbx_strand_id
1 'polypeptide(L)' 'MKKLLSVLLVIFLLTAFQTKEKEAFICTTKSSKTYHLKKDCSGLKRCKSKIKKITKIKAENVGRVLCKLEVKKKYRKLI' A
#
# COMPACT_ATOMS: atom_id res chain seq x y z
N MET A 1 -5.56 -13.12 41.53
CA MET A 1 -6.29 -12.55 40.37
C MET A 1 -5.70 -11.26 39.81
N LYS A 2 -5.01 -10.41 40.60
CA LYS A 2 -4.31 -9.19 40.14
C LYS A 2 -3.25 -9.36 39.03
N LYS A 3 -2.57 -10.52 38.95
CA LYS A 3 -1.61 -10.82 37.88
C LYS A 3 -2.27 -11.04 36.51
N LEU A 4 -3.50 -11.54 36.47
CA LEU A 4 -4.27 -11.70 35.24
C LEU A 4 -4.68 -10.33 34.66
N LEU A 5 -5.06 -9.39 35.54
CA LEU A 5 -5.39 -8.01 35.13
C LEU A 5 -4.20 -7.31 34.46
N SER A 6 -3.00 -7.48 35.02
CA SER A 6 -1.78 -6.90 34.46
C SER A 6 -1.40 -7.48 33.09
N VAL A 7 -1.62 -8.78 32.87
CA VAL A 7 -1.34 -9.44 31.58
C VAL A 7 -2.32 -8.96 30.51
N LEU A 8 -3.60 -8.80 30.86
CA LEU A 8 -4.63 -8.34 29.92
C LEU A 8 -4.37 -6.90 29.43
N LEU A 9 -3.87 -6.03 30.32
CA LEU A 9 -3.51 -4.65 29.97
C LEU A 9 -2.34 -4.57 28.98
N VAL A 10 -1.32 -5.43 29.17
CA VAL A 10 -0.18 -5.51 28.23
C VAL A 10 -0.66 -5.99 26.86
N ILE A 11 -1.50 -7.03 26.81
CA ILE A 11 -2.04 -7.54 25.53
C ILE A 11 -2.86 -6.47 24.80
N PHE A 12 -3.66 -5.67 25.51
CA PHE A 12 -4.43 -4.58 24.94
C PHE A 12 -3.55 -3.47 24.31
N LEU A 13 -2.42 -3.16 24.95
CA LEU A 13 -1.46 -2.19 24.41
C LEU A 13 -0.77 -2.71 23.13
N LEU A 14 -0.48 -4.01 23.03
CA LEU A 14 0.16 -4.59 21.86
C LEU A 14 -0.73 -4.56 20.60
N THR A 15 -2.05 -4.71 20.74
CA THR A 15 -2.98 -4.73 19.59
C THR A 15 -3.29 -3.34 19.05
N ALA A 16 -3.11 -2.28 19.85
CA ALA A 16 -3.35 -0.89 19.45
C ALA A 16 -2.44 -0.41 18.29
N PHE A 17 -1.28 -1.03 18.09
CA PHE A 17 -0.29 -0.61 17.08
C PHE A 17 -0.40 -1.33 15.73
N GLN A 18 -1.49 -2.05 15.45
CA GLN A 18 -1.64 -2.70 14.14
C GLN A 18 -1.93 -1.70 13.01
N THR A 19 -0.89 -1.29 12.28
CA THR A 19 -1.06 -0.53 11.03
C THR A 19 -1.45 -1.47 9.90
N LYS A 20 -2.64 -1.28 9.31
CA LYS A 20 -3.00 -1.98 8.06
C LYS A 20 -2.09 -1.55 6.93
N GLU A 21 -1.33 -2.50 6.36
CA GLU A 21 -0.56 -2.26 5.16
C GLU A 21 -1.48 -1.92 3.97
N LYS A 22 -1.15 -0.84 3.26
CA LYS A 22 -1.89 -0.45 2.06
C LYS A 22 -1.48 -1.33 0.90
N GLU A 23 -2.45 -1.85 0.18
CA GLU A 23 -2.22 -2.61 -1.03
C GLU A 23 -1.85 -1.70 -2.21
N ALA A 24 -1.01 -2.23 -3.10
CA ALA A 24 -0.56 -1.59 -4.32
C ALA A 24 -0.45 -2.62 -5.45
N PHE A 25 -0.55 -2.14 -6.68
CA PHE A 25 -0.44 -2.93 -7.91
C PHE A 25 0.78 -2.48 -8.68
N ILE A 26 1.57 -3.43 -9.15
CA ILE A 26 2.75 -3.20 -9.98
C ILE A 26 2.62 -3.95 -11.30
N CYS A 27 3.12 -3.36 -12.37
CA CYS A 27 3.38 -4.07 -13.61
C CYS A 27 4.75 -4.75 -13.49
N THR A 28 4.85 -6.04 -13.83
CA THR A 28 6.10 -6.81 -13.64
C THR A 28 7.14 -6.58 -14.73
N THR A 29 6.86 -5.75 -15.74
CA THR A 29 7.83 -5.40 -16.79
C THR A 29 9.02 -4.67 -16.19
N LYS A 30 10.25 -5.00 -16.66
CA LYS A 30 11.50 -4.35 -16.18
C LYS A 30 11.49 -2.82 -16.32
N SER A 31 10.78 -2.28 -17.32
CA SER A 31 10.67 -0.84 -17.56
C SER A 31 9.69 -0.11 -16.64
N SER A 32 8.89 -0.83 -15.84
CA SER A 32 7.87 -0.23 -14.99
C SER A 32 8.47 0.36 -13.71
N LYS A 33 8.54 1.70 -13.68
CA LYS A 33 9.05 2.47 -12.53
C LYS A 33 7.98 2.89 -11.52
N THR A 34 6.71 2.57 -11.76
CA THR A 34 5.59 3.07 -10.97
C THR A 34 4.76 1.97 -10.32
N TYR A 35 4.16 2.27 -9.17
CA TYR A 35 3.08 1.48 -8.57
C TYR A 35 1.75 2.25 -8.61
N HIS A 36 0.66 1.50 -8.45
CA HIS A 36 -0.71 2.00 -8.56
C HIS A 36 -1.51 1.59 -7.33
N LEU A 37 -2.31 2.48 -6.77
CA LEU A 37 -3.20 2.17 -5.65
C LEU A 37 -4.53 1.59 -6.13
N LYS A 38 -4.89 1.82 -7.40
CA LYS A 38 -6.14 1.33 -7.98
C LYS A 38 -5.89 0.35 -9.13
N LYS A 39 -6.64 -0.74 -9.15
CA LYS A 39 -6.58 -1.76 -10.21
C LYS A 39 -7.05 -1.23 -11.58
N ASP A 40 -7.90 -0.21 -11.58
CA ASP A 40 -8.51 0.41 -12.76
C ASP A 40 -7.73 1.62 -13.29
N CYS A 41 -6.57 1.94 -12.71
CA CYS A 41 -5.75 3.06 -13.15
C CYS A 41 -5.41 2.96 -14.64
N SER A 42 -5.67 4.02 -15.42
CA SER A 42 -5.38 4.05 -16.86
C SER A 42 -3.92 3.74 -17.19
N GLY A 43 -2.98 4.11 -16.31
CA GLY A 43 -1.58 3.74 -16.45
C GLY A 43 -1.33 2.24 -16.26
N LEU A 44 -2.03 1.61 -15.33
CA LEU A 44 -1.92 0.17 -15.06
C LEU A 44 -2.58 -0.65 -16.17
N LYS A 45 -3.71 -0.21 -16.71
CA LYS A 45 -4.41 -0.87 -17.83
C LYS A 45 -3.56 -0.97 -19.10
N ARG A 46 -2.53 -0.13 -19.26
CA ARG A 46 -1.57 -0.18 -20.37
C ARG A 46 -0.47 -1.24 -20.18
N CYS A 47 -0.37 -1.84 -19.01
CA CYS A 47 0.58 -2.93 -18.74
C CYS A 47 0.26 -4.12 -19.64
N LYS A 48 1.21 -4.52 -20.49
CA LYS A 48 1.11 -5.71 -21.35
C LYS A 48 1.60 -7.00 -20.67
N SER A 49 2.19 -6.86 -19.48
CA SER A 49 2.73 -7.98 -18.70
C SER A 49 1.82 -8.32 -17.51
N LYS A 50 2.25 -9.24 -16.66
CA LYS A 50 1.51 -9.61 -15.45
C LYS A 50 1.42 -8.41 -14.48
N ILE A 51 0.25 -8.26 -13.87
CA ILE A 51 0.03 -7.32 -12.77
C ILE A 51 0.15 -8.10 -11.46
N LYS A 52 1.00 -7.63 -10.55
CA LYS A 52 1.17 -8.23 -9.22
C LYS A 52 0.64 -7.29 -8.15
N LYS A 53 -0.08 -7.86 -7.18
CA LYS A 53 -0.49 -7.18 -5.95
C LYS A 53 0.65 -7.29 -4.93
N ILE A 54 1.10 -6.16 -4.41
CA ILE A 54 2.10 -6.07 -3.35
C ILE A 54 1.67 -5.01 -2.35
N THR A 55 2.43 -4.81 -1.28
CA THR A 55 2.16 -3.70 -0.36
C THR A 55 2.82 -2.42 -0.85
N LYS A 56 2.24 -1.27 -0.50
CA LYS A 56 2.76 0.06 -0.83
C LYS A 56 4.20 0.21 -0.36
N ILE A 57 4.47 -0.20 0.88
CA ILE A 57 5.80 -0.15 1.49
C ILE A 57 6.78 -0.98 0.65
N LYS A 58 6.40 -2.21 0.28
CA LYS A 58 7.23 -3.04 -0.58
C LYS A 58 7.48 -2.40 -1.96
N ALA A 59 6.51 -1.69 -2.51
CA ALA A 59 6.67 -0.99 -3.79
C ALA A 59 7.66 0.18 -3.68
N GLU A 60 7.56 0.96 -2.61
CA GLU A 60 8.45 2.09 -2.32
C GLU A 60 9.88 1.59 -2.03
N ASN A 61 10.03 0.51 -1.26
CA ASN A 61 11.33 -0.07 -0.91
C ASN A 61 12.10 -0.60 -2.12
N VAL A 62 11.41 -1.03 -3.20
CA VAL A 62 12.07 -1.44 -4.46
C VAL A 62 12.24 -0.29 -5.45
N GLY A 63 12.08 0.96 -4.99
CA GLY A 63 12.32 2.16 -5.78
C GLY A 63 11.21 2.52 -6.78
N ARG A 64 10.00 1.95 -6.63
CA ARG A 64 8.86 2.36 -7.46
C ARG A 64 8.17 3.59 -6.87
N VAL A 65 7.72 4.48 -7.73
CA VAL A 65 7.03 5.72 -7.34
C VAL A 65 5.52 5.66 -7.66
N LEU A 66 4.71 6.45 -6.97
CA LEU A 66 3.27 6.51 -7.25
C LEU A 66 3.01 6.97 -8.69
N CYS A 67 2.05 6.35 -9.37
CA CYS A 67 1.63 6.76 -10.70
C CYS A 67 1.22 8.25 -10.74
N LYS A 68 1.81 9.04 -11.63
CA LYS A 68 1.53 10.49 -11.78
C LYS A 68 0.04 10.82 -11.97
N LEU A 69 -0.72 9.94 -12.64
CA LEU A 69 -2.16 10.10 -12.83
C LEU A 69 -2.95 9.99 -11.53
N GLU A 70 -2.49 9.14 -10.60
CA GLU A 70 -3.10 8.98 -9.29
C GLU A 70 -2.69 10.10 -8.34
N VAL A 71 -1.47 10.62 -8.47
CA VAL A 71 -1.01 11.83 -7.77
C VAL A 71 -1.93 13.01 -8.09
N LYS A 72 -2.18 13.31 -9.38
CA LYS A 72 -3.08 14.41 -9.78
C LYS A 72 -4.51 14.24 -9.27
N LYS A 73 -5.05 13.01 -9.30
CA LYS A 73 -6.39 12.70 -8.76
C LYS A 73 -6.47 12.89 -7.25
N LYS A 74 -5.39 12.63 -6.52
CA LYS A 74 -5.33 12.86 -5.07
C LYS A 74 -5.49 14.34 -4.74
N TYR A 75 -4.79 15.23 -5.44
CA TYR A 75 -4.87 16.68 -5.20
C TYR A 75 -6.20 17.31 -5.65
N ARG A 76 -6.77 16.86 -6.78
CA ARG A 76 -8.09 17.36 -7.22
C ARG A 76 -9.24 16.99 -6.28
N LYS A 77 -9.09 15.94 -5.47
CA LYS A 77 -10.12 15.51 -4.49
C LYS A 77 -9.98 16.24 -3.13
N LEU A 78 -8.95 17.07 -2.99
CA LEU A 78 -8.65 17.84 -1.78
C LEU A 78 -8.96 19.33 -1.94
N ILE A 79 -9.48 19.72 -3.11
CA ILE A 79 -10.03 21.04 -3.44
C ILE A 79 -11.52 20.83 -3.68
#